data_AF-A0A2A6BVG3-F1
#
_entry.id   AF-A0A2A6BVG3-F1
#
_cell.length_a   1.000
_cell.length_b   1.000
_cell.length_c   1.000
_cell.angle_alpha   90.00
_cell.angle_beta   90.00
_cell.angle_gamma   90.00
#
_symmetry.space_group_name_H-M   'P 1'
#
loop_
_entity.id
_entity.type
_entity.pdbx_description
1 polymer ?
#
loop_
_entity_poly.entity_id
_entity_poly.type
_entity_poly.pdbx_seq_one_letter_code
_entity_poly.pdbx_strand_id
1 'polypeptide(L)'
;MLSRKLEKLQIANNHYAWFLDERNANYLIGHLPKLGKKLWFDVSCKAFAIKFTRKVGDHVVKVKDLASGGQAFKIFSKMRSKKNLLSLKQLKMRRNAKKNKCHLMGESGNFDAIEYHVSESPLEKLPVELIHALIELAPEAVSALRLASRVLQSRVYEHARSPSNMKFVDQVYFKRDSSYAVKNSPVANETTYNVLNALGSVIGRNIGTLIIARMPESATSKRMLFQFLEGVTITRLQSSMQTLYKREREFLLEIMKLNNIESISFEVSELDAGAEGDIYITLFEFSTLAKSMKIHQLTVNCASPLSTYKKYMFGLVNGNWTWIISEMFSRKLDKLEIVNDHGNYLTSKNGYLLRNKLRFIDKNLWFRTTFYNQPLIWVLSHRQFKLNNYIVREGMTNGQRVLAIQHVSRMSSIDAMTRAVGASDLGRI
;
A
#
# COMPACT_ATOMS: atom_id res chain seq x y z
N MET A 1 3.56 24.12 4.51
CA MET A 1 2.53 23.36 3.75
C MET A 1 1.19 24.08 3.69
N LEU A 2 0.56 24.38 4.85
CA LEU A 2 -0.75 25.04 4.90
C LEU A 2 -0.77 26.45 4.31
N SER A 3 0.36 27.15 4.16
CA SER A 3 0.43 28.46 3.49
C SER A 3 0.41 28.42 1.96
N ARG A 4 0.58 27.24 1.34
CA ARG A 4 0.64 27.09 -0.13
C ARG A 4 -0.70 26.59 -0.69
N LYS A 5 -0.74 25.53 -1.49
CA LYS A 5 -1.95 25.03 -2.18
C LYS A 5 -2.85 24.10 -1.35
N LEU A 6 -2.46 23.74 -0.12
CA LEU A 6 -3.20 22.73 0.65
C LEU A 6 -4.43 23.34 1.34
N GLU A 7 -5.62 22.89 0.98
CA GLU A 7 -6.91 23.37 1.55
C GLU A 7 -7.54 22.37 2.53
N LYS A 8 -7.23 21.09 2.38
CA LYS A 8 -7.72 19.99 3.21
C LYS A 8 -6.57 19.09 3.64
N LEU A 9 -6.48 18.76 4.91
CA LEU A 9 -5.47 17.85 5.45
C LEU A 9 -6.04 17.10 6.65
N GLN A 10 -6.02 15.77 6.56
CA GLN A 10 -6.35 14.88 7.67
C GLN A 10 -5.11 14.07 8.04
N ILE A 11 -4.74 14.10 9.32
CA ILE A 11 -3.66 13.31 9.89
C ILE A 11 -4.26 12.48 11.02
N ALA A 12 -4.74 11.28 10.68
CA ALA A 12 -5.23 10.32 11.66
C ALA A 12 -4.04 9.52 12.20
N ASN A 13 -3.50 9.95 13.34
CA ASN A 13 -2.35 9.27 13.96
C ASN A 13 -2.66 8.92 15.41
N ASN A 14 -3.32 7.78 15.59
CA ASN A 14 -3.76 7.32 16.91
C ASN A 14 -2.60 6.76 17.76
N HIS A 15 -1.46 6.42 17.15
CA HIS A 15 -0.31 5.84 17.84
C HIS A 15 0.71 6.88 18.29
N TYR A 16 0.73 8.05 17.65
CA TYR A 16 1.62 9.16 18.01
C TYR A 16 0.83 10.42 18.34
N ALA A 17 0.09 10.36 19.46
CA ALA A 17 -0.67 11.51 19.96
C ALA A 17 0.21 12.75 20.21
N TRP A 18 1.53 12.60 20.27
CA TRP A 18 2.48 13.71 20.46
C TRP A 18 2.84 14.47 19.17
N PHE A 19 2.28 14.10 18.01
CA PHE A 19 2.57 14.77 16.75
C PHE A 19 2.25 16.28 16.78
N LEU A 20 1.19 16.67 17.50
CA LEU A 20 0.83 18.06 17.73
C LEU A 20 0.69 18.31 19.23
N ASP A 21 1.71 18.94 19.83
CA ASP A 21 1.65 19.43 21.20
C ASP A 21 0.89 20.77 21.30
N GLU A 22 0.59 21.20 22.53
CA GLU A 22 -0.17 22.42 22.80
C GLU A 22 0.52 23.67 22.24
N ARG A 23 1.86 23.74 22.33
CA ARG A 23 2.64 24.87 21.81
C ARG A 23 2.48 25.00 20.30
N ASN A 24 2.65 23.90 19.57
CA ASN A 24 2.50 23.89 18.11
C ASN A 24 1.05 24.14 17.67
N ALA A 25 0.07 23.63 18.43
CA ALA A 25 -1.32 23.92 18.16
C ALA A 25 -1.65 25.40 18.39
N ASN A 26 -1.18 26.01 19.47
CA ASN A 26 -1.36 27.44 19.73
C ASN A 26 -0.66 28.31 18.67
N TYR A 27 0.54 27.91 18.24
CA TYR A 27 1.23 28.55 17.13
C TYR A 27 0.40 28.51 15.84
N LEU A 28 -0.15 27.34 15.51
CA LEU A 28 -1.01 27.16 14.33
C LEU A 28 -2.26 28.06 14.42
N ILE A 29 -2.89 28.11 15.60
CA ILE A 29 -4.06 28.96 15.84
C ILE A 29 -3.73 30.44 15.62
N GLY A 30 -2.60 30.93 16.16
CA GLY A 30 -2.16 32.31 15.97
C GLY A 30 -1.84 32.65 14.51
N HIS A 31 -1.49 31.65 13.70
CA HIS A 31 -1.20 31.83 12.29
C HIS A 31 -2.41 31.70 11.38
N LEU A 32 -3.55 31.17 11.85
CA LEU A 32 -4.75 30.98 11.00
C LEU A 32 -5.21 32.26 10.29
N PRO A 33 -5.30 33.43 10.95
CA PRO A 33 -5.72 34.66 10.26
C PRO A 33 -4.76 35.08 9.14
N LYS A 34 -3.47 34.75 9.26
CA LYS A 34 -2.43 35.12 8.30
C LYS A 34 -2.44 34.26 7.03
N LEU A 35 -3.14 33.13 7.03
CA LEU A 35 -3.16 32.22 5.89
C LEU A 35 -4.03 32.74 4.73
N GLY A 36 -4.95 33.68 5.00
CA GLY A 36 -5.77 34.33 3.98
C GLY A 36 -6.69 33.38 3.19
N LYS A 37 -6.90 32.15 3.66
CA LYS A 37 -7.68 31.13 2.93
C LYS A 37 -8.43 30.18 3.86
N LYS A 38 -9.42 29.52 3.28
CA LYS A 38 -10.25 28.53 3.99
C LYS A 38 -9.52 27.21 4.11
N LEU A 39 -9.60 26.61 5.29
CA LEU A 39 -8.88 25.39 5.63
C LEU A 39 -9.81 24.40 6.32
N TRP A 40 -9.62 23.13 6.00
CA TRP A 40 -10.12 22.00 6.75
C TRP A 40 -8.93 21.15 7.20
N PHE A 41 -8.72 21.08 8.51
CA PHE A 41 -7.58 20.41 9.13
C PHE A 41 -8.06 19.57 10.31
N ASP A 42 -7.72 18.29 10.33
CA ASP A 42 -8.11 17.35 11.38
C ASP A 42 -6.91 16.48 11.75
N VAL A 43 -6.46 16.54 13.01
CA VAL A 43 -5.29 15.81 13.47
C VAL A 43 -5.47 15.29 14.90
N SER A 44 -4.97 14.08 15.17
CA SER A 44 -4.83 13.55 16.53
C SER A 44 -3.76 14.35 17.29
N CYS A 45 -4.03 14.77 18.52
CA CYS A 45 -3.13 15.62 19.32
C CYS A 45 -3.02 15.16 20.78
N LYS A 46 -2.03 15.68 21.51
CA LYS A 46 -1.89 15.42 22.95
C LYS A 46 -3.09 16.04 23.68
N ALA A 47 -3.50 15.42 24.79
CA ALA A 47 -4.55 15.96 25.63
C ALA A 47 -4.21 17.41 26.03
N PHE A 48 -4.95 18.38 25.48
CA PHE A 48 -5.14 19.68 26.08
C PHE A 48 -5.80 19.45 27.44
N ALA A 49 -5.32 20.20 28.43
CA ALA A 49 -5.93 20.21 29.76
C ALA A 49 -7.43 20.58 29.69
N ILE A 50 -7.82 21.38 28.69
CA ILE A 50 -9.17 21.91 28.54
C ILE A 50 -9.67 21.69 27.11
N LYS A 51 -10.86 21.12 26.98
CA LYS A 51 -11.59 21.08 25.71
C LYS A 51 -12.09 22.48 25.37
N PHE A 52 -11.87 22.93 24.15
CA PHE A 52 -12.38 24.22 23.74
C PHE A 52 -12.93 24.20 22.31
N THR A 53 -13.87 25.10 22.09
CA THR A 53 -14.29 25.54 20.75
C THR A 53 -14.13 27.04 20.71
N ARG A 54 -13.28 27.55 19.82
CA ARG A 54 -13.13 29.00 19.64
C ARG A 54 -13.10 29.39 18.18
N LYS A 55 -13.57 30.60 17.89
CA LYS A 55 -13.54 31.19 16.55
C LYS A 55 -12.26 32.02 16.41
N VAL A 56 -11.54 31.83 15.32
CA VAL A 56 -10.28 32.53 15.02
C VAL A 56 -10.32 32.97 13.56
N GLY A 57 -10.58 34.26 13.32
CA GLY A 57 -10.93 34.77 12.00
C GLY A 57 -12.14 34.04 11.42
N ASP A 58 -11.99 33.51 10.20
CA ASP A 58 -13.02 32.73 9.50
C ASP A 58 -13.03 31.22 9.83
N HIS A 59 -12.23 30.82 10.81
CA HIS A 59 -12.07 29.44 11.22
C HIS A 59 -12.71 29.17 12.59
N VAL A 60 -13.22 27.95 12.75
CA VAL A 60 -13.60 27.41 14.04
C VAL A 60 -12.60 26.33 14.40
N VAL A 61 -11.97 26.49 15.55
CA VAL A 61 -11.01 25.55 16.13
C VAL A 61 -11.73 24.77 17.24
N LYS A 62 -11.65 23.44 17.20
CA LYS A 62 -12.23 22.53 18.18
C LYS A 62 -11.22 21.52 18.66
N VAL A 63 -11.15 21.34 19.97
CA VAL A 63 -10.50 20.20 20.61
C VAL A 63 -11.59 19.31 21.20
N LYS A 64 -11.58 18.02 20.83
CA LYS A 64 -12.57 17.05 21.30
C LYS A 64 -11.91 15.74 21.70
N ASP A 65 -12.49 15.03 22.66
CA ASP A 65 -12.06 13.67 22.94
C ASP A 65 -12.43 12.72 21.79
N LEU A 66 -11.58 11.72 21.59
CA LEU A 66 -11.82 10.58 20.72
C LEU A 66 -12.33 9.42 21.57
N ALA A 67 -13.23 8.60 20.99
CA ALA A 67 -13.75 7.41 21.63
C ALA A 67 -12.66 6.38 22.01
N SER A 68 -11.50 6.43 21.34
CA SER A 68 -10.37 5.53 21.55
C SER A 68 -9.46 5.93 22.73
N GLY A 69 -9.80 6.98 23.49
CA GLY A 69 -8.88 7.59 24.45
C GLY A 69 -7.85 8.48 23.73
N GLY A 70 -7.93 9.79 23.93
CA GLY A 70 -7.11 10.80 23.24
C GLY A 70 -7.93 12.00 22.81
N GLN A 71 -7.30 13.00 22.21
CA GLN A 71 -7.96 14.20 21.70
C GLN A 71 -7.67 14.44 20.22
N ALA A 72 -8.64 15.04 19.53
CA ALA A 72 -8.51 15.51 18.16
C ALA A 72 -8.59 17.03 18.11
N PHE A 73 -7.64 17.62 17.39
CA PHE A 73 -7.56 19.03 17.08
C PHE A 73 -8.10 19.28 15.67
N LYS A 74 -9.21 20.01 15.58
CA LYS A 74 -9.93 20.27 14.32
C LYS A 74 -10.01 21.75 14.02
N ILE A 75 -9.66 22.14 12.81
CA ILE A 75 -9.89 23.48 12.27
C ILE A 75 -10.78 23.35 11.06
N PHE A 76 -11.87 24.08 11.02
CA PHE A 76 -12.72 24.16 9.84
C PHE A 76 -13.16 25.59 9.61
N SER A 77 -12.93 26.11 8.42
CA SER A 77 -13.55 27.35 7.98
C SER A 77 -15.02 27.12 7.69
N LYS A 78 -15.87 28.12 7.96
CA LYS A 78 -17.28 28.11 7.57
C LYS A 78 -17.36 28.19 6.03
N MET A 79 -17.07 27.09 5.34
CA MET A 79 -17.40 26.96 3.93
C MET A 79 -18.89 27.24 3.79
N ARG A 80 -19.29 28.06 2.79
CA ARG A 80 -20.69 28.43 2.51
C ARG A 80 -21.53 27.15 2.32
N SER A 81 -22.00 26.54 3.40
CA SER A 81 -22.79 25.30 3.35
C SER A 81 -24.30 25.57 3.28
N LYS A 82 -24.73 26.82 3.04
CA LYS A 82 -26.16 27.08 2.81
C LYS A 82 -26.64 26.48 1.47
N LYS A 83 -25.82 26.44 0.42
CA LYS A 83 -26.21 25.82 -0.87
C LYS A 83 -26.26 24.29 -0.82
N ASN A 84 -25.41 23.63 -0.03
CA ASN A 84 -25.40 22.16 0.05
C ASN A 84 -26.37 21.58 1.10
N LEU A 85 -26.81 22.35 2.11
CA LEU A 85 -27.84 21.86 3.04
C LEU A 85 -29.25 21.92 2.45
N LEU A 86 -29.54 22.93 1.60
CA LEU A 86 -30.81 23.05 0.90
C LEU A 86 -30.98 21.96 -0.17
N SER A 87 -29.91 21.63 -0.92
CA SER A 87 -29.95 20.52 -1.88
C SER A 87 -30.13 19.16 -1.21
N LEU A 88 -29.55 18.93 -0.02
CA LEU A 88 -29.73 17.71 0.76
C LEU A 88 -31.13 17.60 1.40
N LYS A 89 -31.73 18.70 1.85
CA LYS A 89 -33.14 18.72 2.29
C LYS A 89 -34.09 18.51 1.11
N GLN A 90 -33.84 19.12 -0.05
CA GLN A 90 -34.64 18.91 -1.26
C GLN A 90 -34.50 17.49 -1.82
N LEU A 91 -33.32 16.86 -1.74
CA LEU A 91 -33.10 15.46 -2.11
C LEU A 91 -33.78 14.46 -1.17
N LYS A 92 -33.83 14.75 0.14
CA LYS A 92 -34.61 13.95 1.10
C LYS A 92 -36.12 14.10 0.89
N MET A 93 -36.61 15.31 0.61
CA MET A 93 -38.03 15.53 0.27
C MET A 93 -38.42 14.87 -1.05
N ARG A 94 -37.56 14.90 -2.09
CA ARG A 94 -37.79 14.18 -3.35
C ARG A 94 -37.78 12.66 -3.19
N ARG A 95 -36.94 12.10 -2.30
CA ARG A 95 -36.95 10.66 -2.00
C ARG A 95 -38.21 10.21 -1.27
N ASN A 96 -38.73 11.02 -0.34
CA ASN A 96 -39.98 10.70 0.36
C ASN A 96 -41.22 10.88 -0.53
N ALA A 97 -41.24 11.90 -1.41
CA ALA A 97 -42.30 12.07 -2.40
C ALA A 97 -42.33 10.93 -3.44
N LYS A 98 -41.17 10.38 -3.82
CA LYS A 98 -41.09 9.24 -4.75
C LYS A 98 -41.46 7.91 -4.09
N LYS A 99 -41.31 7.78 -2.76
CA LYS A 99 -41.72 6.60 -1.99
C LYS A 99 -43.24 6.55 -1.75
N ASN A 100 -43.89 7.71 -1.64
CA ASN A 100 -45.34 7.80 -1.46
C ASN A 100 -46.14 7.77 -2.77
N LYS A 101 -45.49 7.85 -3.94
CA LYS A 101 -46.15 7.79 -5.25
C LYS A 101 -46.16 6.38 -5.89
N CYS A 102 -45.68 5.35 -5.19
CA CYS A 102 -45.64 3.97 -5.68
C CYS A 102 -46.74 3.06 -5.07
N HIS A 103 -47.81 3.63 -4.50
CA HIS A 103 -48.87 2.81 -3.89
C HIS A 103 -50.31 3.16 -4.31
N LEU A 104 -50.49 4.02 -5.30
CA LEU A 104 -51.79 4.28 -5.90
C LEU A 104 -51.57 4.42 -7.40
N MET A 105 -52.03 3.43 -8.16
CA MET A 105 -52.46 3.44 -9.58
C MET A 105 -52.50 1.98 -10.03
N GLY A 106 -53.50 1.26 -9.53
CA GLY A 106 -54.07 0.12 -10.23
C GLY A 106 -55.32 0.64 -10.92
N GLU A 107 -55.25 0.86 -12.22
CA GLU A 107 -56.43 0.94 -13.08
C GLU A 107 -55.99 0.57 -14.50
N SER A 108 -56.62 -0.50 -14.98
CA SER A 108 -56.44 -1.12 -16.29
C SER A 108 -57.07 -0.26 -17.37
N GLY A 109 -56.24 0.48 -18.10
CA GLY A 109 -56.60 1.11 -19.37
C GLY A 109 -55.80 0.49 -20.50
N ASN A 110 -56.52 -0.11 -21.45
CA ASN A 110 -55.98 -0.61 -22.72
C ASN A 110 -55.36 0.59 -23.48
N PHE A 111 -54.03 0.68 -23.50
CA PHE A 111 -53.30 1.64 -24.31
C PHE A 111 -52.73 0.92 -25.51
N ASP A 112 -53.20 1.29 -26.69
CA ASP A 112 -52.65 0.87 -27.96
C ASP A 112 -51.15 1.18 -28.04
N ALA A 113 -50.41 0.21 -28.54
CA ALA A 113 -48.95 0.19 -28.62
C ALA A 113 -48.43 1.32 -29.51
N ILE A 114 -48.02 2.43 -28.90
CA ILE A 114 -47.14 3.40 -29.55
C ILE A 114 -45.71 2.85 -29.40
N GLU A 115 -45.16 2.30 -30.48
CA GLU A 115 -43.74 1.96 -30.60
C GLU A 115 -42.89 3.23 -30.42
N TYR A 116 -42.50 3.50 -29.18
CA TYR A 116 -41.44 4.46 -28.91
C TYR A 116 -40.11 3.84 -29.35
N HIS A 117 -39.66 4.19 -30.55
CA HIS A 117 -38.27 3.98 -30.96
C HIS A 117 -37.36 4.76 -30.00
N VAL A 118 -36.81 4.06 -29.01
CA VAL A 118 -35.74 4.58 -28.17
C VAL A 118 -34.52 4.77 -29.07
N SER A 119 -34.25 6.00 -29.48
CA SER A 119 -33.10 6.30 -30.33
C SER A 119 -31.82 6.03 -29.55
N GLU A 120 -31.07 4.99 -29.95
CA GLU A 120 -29.77 4.68 -29.39
C GLU A 120 -28.81 5.86 -29.52
N SER A 121 -28.04 6.12 -28.47
CA SER A 121 -27.05 7.20 -28.49
C SER A 121 -25.96 6.90 -29.53
N PRO A 122 -25.34 7.92 -30.15
CA PRO A 122 -24.22 7.69 -31.07
C PRO A 122 -23.08 6.86 -30.48
N LEU A 123 -22.91 6.91 -29.15
CA LEU A 123 -21.90 6.14 -28.44
C LEU A 123 -22.24 4.64 -28.35
N GLU A 124 -23.52 4.29 -28.33
CA GLU A 124 -23.99 2.89 -28.30
C GLU A 124 -23.87 2.22 -29.67
N LYS A 125 -23.86 3.01 -30.74
CA LYS A 125 -23.69 2.55 -32.13
C LYS A 125 -22.24 2.27 -32.50
N LEU A 126 -21.29 2.55 -31.61
CA LEU A 126 -19.88 2.27 -31.87
C LEU A 126 -19.62 0.75 -31.87
N PRO A 127 -18.77 0.25 -32.79
CA PRO A 127 -18.19 -1.08 -32.71
C PRO A 127 -17.62 -1.38 -31.32
N VAL A 128 -17.76 -2.64 -30.87
CA VAL A 128 -17.36 -3.06 -29.53
C VAL A 128 -15.87 -2.82 -29.27
N GLU A 129 -15.05 -2.96 -30.32
CA GLU A 129 -13.61 -2.73 -30.30
C GLU A 129 -13.27 -1.27 -29.98
N LEU A 130 -14.05 -0.32 -30.50
CA LEU A 130 -13.86 1.11 -30.23
C LEU A 130 -14.30 1.49 -28.83
N ILE A 131 -15.39 0.89 -28.33
CA ILE A 131 -15.80 1.08 -26.93
C ILE A 131 -14.74 0.51 -25.99
N HIS A 132 -14.18 -0.65 -26.31
CA HIS A 132 -13.07 -1.25 -25.56
C HIS A 132 -11.84 -0.34 -25.58
N ALA A 133 -11.44 0.17 -26.74
CA ALA A 133 -10.33 1.11 -26.86
C ALA A 133 -10.58 2.42 -26.08
N LEU A 134 -11.82 2.93 -26.05
CA LEU A 134 -12.20 4.09 -25.24
C LEU A 134 -12.11 3.80 -23.73
N ILE A 135 -12.52 2.60 -23.31
CA ILE A 135 -12.37 2.15 -21.91
C ILE A 135 -10.89 2.09 -21.54
N GLU A 136 -10.05 1.53 -22.41
CA GLU A 136 -8.60 1.46 -22.22
C GLU A 136 -7.93 2.84 -22.16
N LEU A 137 -8.39 3.77 -23.00
CA LEU A 137 -7.86 5.13 -23.08
C LEU A 137 -8.28 6.00 -21.88
N ALA A 138 -9.47 5.78 -21.33
CA ALA A 138 -10.05 6.60 -20.27
C ALA A 138 -10.77 5.75 -19.19
N PRO A 139 -10.04 4.98 -18.37
CA PRO A 139 -10.61 4.14 -17.31
C PRO A 139 -11.51 4.89 -16.32
N GLU A 140 -11.21 6.16 -16.05
CA GLU A 140 -12.00 7.02 -15.16
C GLU A 140 -13.42 7.28 -15.69
N ALA A 141 -13.65 7.21 -17.00
CA ALA A 141 -14.96 7.40 -17.62
C ALA A 141 -15.86 6.17 -17.50
N VAL A 142 -15.31 5.00 -17.16
CA VAL A 142 -16.02 3.72 -17.09
C VAL A 142 -17.23 3.78 -16.16
N SER A 143 -17.10 4.47 -15.02
CA SER A 143 -18.23 4.62 -14.10
C SER A 143 -19.37 5.45 -14.70
N ALA A 144 -19.06 6.49 -15.48
CA ALA A 144 -20.05 7.31 -16.16
C ALA A 144 -20.71 6.53 -17.31
N LEU A 145 -19.93 5.78 -18.09
CA LEU A 145 -20.42 4.92 -19.17
C LEU A 145 -21.41 3.87 -18.65
N ARG A 146 -21.13 3.23 -17.51
CA ARG A 146 -22.05 2.28 -16.85
C ARG A 146 -23.38 2.89 -16.43
N LEU A 147 -23.38 4.18 -16.07
CA LEU A 147 -24.59 4.88 -15.62
C LEU A 147 -25.38 5.51 -16.76
N ALA A 148 -24.74 5.77 -17.90
CA ALA A 148 -25.36 6.42 -19.05
C ALA A 148 -26.34 5.51 -19.79
N SER A 149 -26.05 4.22 -19.89
CA SER A 149 -26.87 3.27 -20.66
C SER A 149 -26.67 1.81 -20.24
N ARG A 150 -27.72 0.99 -20.42
CA ARG A 150 -27.66 -0.47 -20.28
C ARG A 150 -26.76 -1.12 -21.34
N VAL A 151 -26.73 -0.61 -22.57
CA VAL A 151 -25.89 -1.15 -23.64
C VAL A 151 -24.42 -0.90 -23.30
N LEU A 152 -24.07 0.35 -22.97
CA LEU A 152 -22.71 0.70 -22.55
C LEU A 152 -22.28 -0.05 -21.28
N GLN A 153 -23.19 -0.21 -20.32
CA GLN A 153 -22.94 -1.03 -19.14
C GLN A 153 -22.60 -2.49 -19.50
N SER A 154 -23.35 -3.10 -20.43
CA SER A 154 -23.07 -4.46 -20.92
C SER A 154 -21.69 -4.54 -21.57
N ARG A 155 -21.34 -3.57 -22.44
CA ARG A 155 -20.02 -3.49 -23.10
C ARG A 155 -18.87 -3.30 -22.11
N VAL A 156 -19.07 -2.49 -21.06
CA VAL A 156 -18.08 -2.34 -19.98
C VAL A 156 -17.85 -3.67 -19.26
N TYR A 157 -18.91 -4.44 -18.98
CA TYR A 157 -18.76 -5.75 -18.35
C TYR A 157 -18.13 -6.78 -19.29
N GLU A 158 -18.46 -6.74 -20.59
CA GLU A 158 -17.84 -7.56 -21.62
C GLU A 158 -16.33 -7.28 -21.70
N HIS A 159 -15.95 -6.00 -21.75
CA HIS A 159 -14.56 -5.57 -21.72
C HIS A 159 -13.82 -6.02 -20.45
N ALA A 160 -14.44 -5.84 -19.27
CA ALA A 160 -13.84 -6.23 -18.00
C ALA A 160 -13.68 -7.77 -17.85
N ARG A 161 -14.46 -8.56 -18.60
CA ARG A 161 -14.36 -10.02 -18.68
C ARG A 161 -13.37 -10.49 -19.74
N SER A 162 -13.19 -9.70 -20.79
CA SER A 162 -12.15 -9.92 -21.78
C SER A 162 -10.80 -9.96 -21.06
N PRO A 163 -9.86 -10.85 -21.43
CA PRO A 163 -8.52 -10.91 -20.86
C PRO A 163 -7.65 -9.70 -21.25
N SER A 164 -8.23 -8.49 -21.31
CA SER A 164 -7.48 -7.27 -21.55
C SER A 164 -6.43 -7.12 -20.46
N ASN A 165 -5.23 -6.71 -20.85
CA ASN A 165 -4.09 -6.48 -19.94
C ASN A 165 -4.29 -5.27 -19.02
N MET A 166 -5.50 -4.71 -18.99
CA MET A 166 -5.79 -3.49 -18.26
C MET A 166 -5.81 -3.77 -16.76
N LYS A 167 -4.98 -3.01 -16.03
CA LYS A 167 -4.94 -3.02 -14.56
C LYS A 167 -6.01 -2.09 -14.04
N PHE A 168 -7.17 -2.64 -13.68
CA PHE A 168 -8.26 -1.84 -13.10
C PHE A 168 -7.97 -1.43 -11.65
N VAL A 169 -7.19 -2.24 -10.91
CA VAL A 169 -6.87 -1.96 -9.51
C VAL A 169 -5.39 -2.19 -9.22
N ASP A 170 -4.73 -1.12 -8.81
CA ASP A 170 -3.32 -1.15 -8.43
C ASP A 170 -3.06 -1.91 -7.12
N GLN A 171 -3.99 -1.80 -6.16
CA GLN A 171 -3.83 -2.33 -4.81
C GLN A 171 -5.15 -2.82 -4.22
N VAL A 172 -5.18 -4.07 -3.76
CA VAL A 172 -6.30 -4.65 -2.97
C VAL A 172 -5.80 -4.96 -1.55
N TYR A 173 -6.56 -4.56 -0.54
CA TYR A 173 -6.16 -4.66 0.87
C TYR A 173 -7.11 -5.52 1.69
N PHE A 174 -6.55 -6.49 2.42
CA PHE A 174 -7.29 -7.38 3.33
C PHE A 174 -6.94 -7.07 4.80
N LYS A 175 -7.95 -6.66 5.60
CA LYS A 175 -7.83 -6.30 7.04
C LYS A 175 -8.80 -7.10 7.93
N ARG A 176 -8.42 -7.35 9.19
CA ARG A 176 -9.11 -8.21 10.19
C ARG A 176 -10.54 -7.80 10.59
N ASP A 177 -10.98 -6.57 10.37
CA ASP A 177 -12.30 -6.14 10.86
C ASP A 177 -13.30 -6.05 9.72
N SER A 178 -13.83 -7.19 9.26
CA SER A 178 -15.07 -7.36 8.43
C SER A 178 -15.33 -6.36 7.29
N SER A 179 -14.32 -5.60 6.87
CA SER A 179 -14.40 -4.51 5.92
C SER A 179 -13.25 -4.68 4.95
N TYR A 180 -13.59 -5.20 3.77
CA TYR A 180 -12.72 -5.20 2.61
C TYR A 180 -12.62 -3.75 2.14
N ALA A 181 -11.45 -3.15 2.29
CA ALA A 181 -11.21 -1.80 1.80
C ALA A 181 -10.52 -1.88 0.44
N VAL A 182 -11.30 -1.80 -0.65
CA VAL A 182 -10.72 -1.41 -1.93
C VAL A 182 -10.54 0.10 -1.89
N LYS A 183 -9.29 0.55 -2.02
CA LYS A 183 -9.00 1.98 -2.15
C LYS A 183 -9.74 2.44 -3.42
N ASN A 184 -10.80 3.25 -3.25
CA ASN A 184 -11.78 3.73 -4.25
C ASN A 184 -13.18 3.07 -4.30
N SER A 185 -13.60 2.21 -3.35
CA SER A 185 -14.97 1.64 -3.33
C SER A 185 -15.73 1.88 -2.01
N PRO A 186 -17.01 2.32 -2.03
CA PRO A 186 -17.79 2.62 -0.83
C PRO A 186 -18.95 1.63 -0.59
N VAL A 187 -18.72 0.42 -0.08
CA VAL A 187 -19.82 -0.43 0.44
C VAL A 187 -19.33 -1.37 1.55
N ALA A 188 -20.06 -1.43 2.68
CA ALA A 188 -19.92 -2.45 3.72
C ALA A 188 -21.30 -2.86 4.25
N ASN A 189 -21.38 -4.13 4.69
CA ASN A 189 -22.47 -4.83 5.41
C ASN A 189 -23.38 -5.78 4.60
N GLU A 190 -22.78 -6.60 3.74
CA GLU A 190 -23.35 -7.90 3.36
C GLU A 190 -22.26 -8.96 3.47
N THR A 191 -22.63 -10.24 3.64
CA THR A 191 -21.70 -11.33 4.01
C THR A 191 -20.40 -11.25 3.21
N THR A 192 -19.25 -11.37 3.90
CA THR A 192 -17.90 -11.35 3.34
C THR A 192 -17.78 -11.97 1.93
N TYR A 193 -18.48 -13.08 1.70
CA TYR A 193 -18.56 -13.78 0.43
C TYR A 193 -19.20 -12.95 -0.70
N ASN A 194 -20.37 -12.35 -0.44
CA ASN A 194 -21.06 -11.50 -1.41
C ASN A 194 -20.20 -10.29 -1.78
N VAL A 195 -19.47 -9.73 -0.82
CA VAL A 195 -18.55 -8.61 -1.09
C VAL A 195 -17.39 -9.06 -1.97
N LEU A 196 -16.74 -10.20 -1.69
CA LEU A 196 -15.64 -10.69 -2.52
C LEU A 196 -16.09 -11.04 -3.95
N ASN A 197 -17.25 -11.66 -4.11
CA ASN A 197 -17.81 -11.95 -5.43
C ASN A 197 -18.18 -10.67 -6.19
N ALA A 198 -18.84 -9.71 -5.52
CA ALA A 198 -19.16 -8.42 -6.11
C ALA A 198 -17.89 -7.65 -6.49
N LEU A 199 -16.86 -7.71 -5.65
CA LEU A 199 -15.55 -7.12 -5.92
C LEU A 199 -14.86 -7.78 -7.11
N GLY A 200 -14.92 -9.11 -7.24
CA GLY A 200 -14.38 -9.82 -8.41
C GLY A 200 -14.96 -9.30 -9.72
N SER A 201 -16.25 -8.95 -9.73
CA SER A 201 -16.90 -8.35 -10.92
C SER A 201 -16.48 -6.91 -11.23
N VAL A 202 -15.87 -6.19 -10.28
CA VAL A 202 -15.52 -4.76 -10.42
C VAL A 202 -14.02 -4.53 -10.55
N ILE A 203 -13.20 -5.34 -9.86
CA ILE A 203 -11.75 -5.20 -9.78
C ILE A 203 -11.06 -5.67 -11.07
N GLY A 204 -11.75 -6.46 -11.90
CA GLY A 204 -11.16 -7.10 -13.07
C GLY A 204 -10.21 -8.23 -12.70
N ARG A 205 -9.55 -8.81 -13.70
CA ARG A 205 -8.66 -9.97 -13.52
C ARG A 205 -7.20 -9.62 -13.23
N ASN A 206 -6.79 -8.35 -13.30
CA ASN A 206 -5.39 -7.97 -13.13
C ASN A 206 -5.22 -7.04 -11.92
N ILE A 207 -4.64 -7.58 -10.85
CA ILE A 207 -4.31 -6.83 -9.64
C ILE A 207 -2.82 -6.51 -9.63
N GLY A 208 -2.48 -5.22 -9.51
CA GLY A 208 -1.08 -4.80 -9.40
C GLY A 208 -0.41 -5.35 -8.14
N THR A 209 -1.06 -5.17 -6.98
CA THR A 209 -0.52 -5.51 -5.67
C THR A 209 -1.62 -6.04 -4.74
N LEU A 210 -1.45 -7.27 -4.25
CA LEU A 210 -2.26 -7.83 -3.18
C LEU A 210 -1.59 -7.54 -1.84
N ILE A 211 -2.28 -6.86 -0.92
CA ILE A 211 -1.77 -6.53 0.41
C ILE A 211 -2.57 -7.32 1.46
N ILE A 212 -1.90 -8.24 2.15
CA ILE A 212 -2.45 -9.06 3.22
C ILE A 212 -1.89 -8.56 4.55
N ALA A 213 -2.59 -7.64 5.19
CA ALA A 213 -2.12 -7.05 6.45
C ALA A 213 -2.34 -7.96 7.66
N ARG A 214 -3.27 -8.91 7.56
CA ARG A 214 -3.47 -9.97 8.55
C ARG A 214 -3.94 -11.23 7.83
N MET A 215 -3.39 -12.37 8.23
CA MET A 215 -3.71 -13.64 7.60
C MET A 215 -5.10 -14.13 8.00
N PRO A 216 -5.86 -14.75 7.08
CA PRO A 216 -7.13 -15.37 7.40
C PRO A 216 -6.91 -16.54 8.37
N GLU A 217 -7.49 -16.43 9.56
CA GLU A 217 -7.34 -17.41 10.64
C GLU A 217 -8.17 -18.68 10.39
N SER A 218 -9.37 -18.54 9.81
CA SER A 218 -10.27 -19.66 9.54
C SER A 218 -10.03 -20.30 8.16
N ALA A 219 -10.23 -21.62 8.08
CA ALA A 219 -10.22 -22.35 6.80
C ALA A 219 -11.24 -21.79 5.80
N THR A 220 -12.42 -21.38 6.27
CA THR A 220 -13.46 -20.76 5.43
C THR A 220 -12.99 -19.45 4.81
N SER A 221 -12.34 -18.58 5.59
CA SER A 221 -11.80 -17.31 5.08
C SER A 221 -10.66 -17.53 4.08
N LYS A 222 -9.79 -18.52 4.33
CA LYS A 222 -8.76 -18.94 3.37
C LYS A 222 -9.38 -19.40 2.06
N ARG A 223 -10.37 -20.31 2.12
CA ARG A 223 -11.08 -20.82 0.94
C ARG A 223 -11.74 -19.70 0.14
N MET A 224 -12.42 -18.78 0.82
CA MET A 224 -13.05 -17.62 0.16
C MET A 224 -12.03 -16.72 -0.53
N LEU A 225 -10.85 -16.49 0.08
CA LEU A 225 -9.80 -15.75 -0.59
C LEU A 225 -9.28 -16.49 -1.82
N PHE A 226 -9.02 -17.79 -1.73
CA PHE A 226 -8.55 -18.56 -2.89
C PHE A 226 -9.56 -18.59 -4.03
N GLN A 227 -10.85 -18.73 -3.73
CA GLN A 227 -11.92 -18.61 -4.73
C GLN A 227 -11.96 -17.22 -5.38
N PHE A 228 -11.72 -16.16 -4.60
CA PHE A 228 -11.63 -14.81 -5.13
C PHE A 228 -10.40 -14.59 -6.02
N LEU A 229 -9.27 -15.22 -5.69
CA LEU A 229 -8.03 -15.11 -6.47
C LEU A 229 -8.00 -16.03 -7.70
N GLU A 230 -8.98 -16.91 -7.85
CA GLU A 230 -9.06 -17.83 -8.98
C GLU A 230 -9.25 -17.06 -10.30
N GLY A 231 -8.33 -17.28 -11.26
CA GLY A 231 -8.33 -16.56 -12.53
C GLY A 231 -7.89 -15.09 -12.45
N VAL A 232 -7.41 -14.64 -11.29
CA VAL A 232 -6.83 -13.30 -11.10
C VAL A 232 -5.32 -13.38 -11.28
N THR A 233 -4.75 -12.46 -12.04
CA THR A 233 -3.31 -12.25 -12.13
C THR A 233 -2.89 -11.24 -11.08
N ILE A 234 -1.82 -11.54 -10.34
CA ILE A 234 -1.30 -10.66 -9.31
C ILE A 234 0.19 -10.46 -9.56
N THR A 235 0.63 -9.22 -9.70
CA THR A 235 2.05 -8.97 -9.96
C THR A 235 2.87 -8.96 -8.67
N ARG A 236 2.30 -8.43 -7.58
CA ARG A 236 3.01 -8.21 -6.31
C ARG A 236 2.20 -8.67 -5.11
N LEU A 237 2.85 -9.37 -4.19
CA LEU A 237 2.29 -9.75 -2.89
C LEU A 237 3.00 -8.96 -1.79
N GLN A 238 2.22 -8.31 -0.92
CA GLN A 238 2.72 -7.63 0.27
C GLN A 238 2.04 -8.18 1.51
N SER A 239 2.80 -8.43 2.57
CA SER A 239 2.23 -8.83 3.85
C SER A 239 2.95 -8.17 5.02
N SER A 240 2.24 -7.92 6.11
CA SER A 240 2.83 -7.45 7.36
C SER A 240 2.28 -8.31 8.48
N MET A 241 3.15 -8.85 9.32
CA MET A 241 2.77 -9.72 10.43
C MET A 241 3.71 -9.52 11.61
N GLN A 242 3.18 -9.69 12.82
CA GLN A 242 4.01 -9.65 14.00
C GLN A 242 4.89 -10.90 14.07
N THR A 243 4.29 -12.08 13.96
CA THR A 243 4.99 -13.37 13.99
C THR A 243 4.69 -14.15 12.71
N LEU A 244 5.73 -14.66 12.04
CA LEU A 244 5.61 -15.48 10.84
C LEU A 244 5.60 -16.97 11.23
N TYR A 245 4.41 -17.53 11.51
CA TYR A 245 4.29 -18.97 11.78
C TYR A 245 4.33 -19.79 10.49
N LYS A 246 4.46 -21.11 10.66
CA LYS A 246 4.54 -22.08 9.55
C LYS A 246 3.33 -21.97 8.62
N ARG A 247 2.12 -21.92 9.19
CA ARG A 247 0.85 -21.82 8.44
C ARG A 247 0.74 -20.56 7.58
N GLU A 248 1.34 -19.44 8.01
CA GLU A 248 1.36 -18.20 7.21
C GLU A 248 2.38 -18.29 6.07
N ARG A 249 3.52 -18.96 6.27
CA ARG A 249 4.49 -19.24 5.20
C ARG A 249 3.88 -20.12 4.11
N GLU A 250 3.24 -21.22 4.50
CA GLU A 250 2.56 -22.14 3.58
C GLU A 250 1.47 -21.42 2.79
N PHE A 251 0.66 -20.61 3.47
CA PHE A 251 -0.38 -19.83 2.82
C PHE A 251 0.16 -18.80 1.82
N LEU A 252 1.25 -18.09 2.15
CA LEU A 252 1.92 -17.18 1.21
C LEU A 252 2.44 -17.94 -0.02
N LEU A 253 3.05 -19.12 0.18
CA LEU A 253 3.54 -19.95 -0.91
C LEU A 253 2.40 -20.42 -1.84
N GLU A 254 1.27 -20.83 -1.29
CA GLU A 254 0.09 -21.20 -2.07
C GLU A 254 -0.40 -20.04 -2.95
N ILE A 255 -0.51 -18.83 -2.40
CA ILE A 255 -0.90 -17.64 -3.17
C ILE A 255 0.11 -17.36 -4.29
N MET A 256 1.41 -17.47 -3.99
CA MET A 256 2.48 -17.24 -4.96
C MET A 256 2.43 -18.24 -6.13
N LYS A 257 2.21 -19.52 -5.82
CA LYS A 257 2.07 -20.59 -6.82
C LYS A 257 0.83 -20.38 -7.69
N LEU A 258 -0.30 -20.03 -7.09
CA LEU A 258 -1.56 -19.82 -7.79
C LEU A 258 -1.52 -18.64 -8.77
N ASN A 259 -0.85 -17.54 -8.40
CA ASN A 259 -0.96 -16.26 -9.12
C ASN A 259 0.31 -15.84 -9.89
N ASN A 260 1.33 -16.70 -9.97
CA ASN A 260 2.63 -16.39 -10.62
C ASN A 260 3.27 -15.08 -10.13
N ILE A 261 3.23 -14.84 -8.81
CA ILE A 261 3.69 -13.59 -8.19
C ILE A 261 5.16 -13.30 -8.57
N GLU A 262 5.40 -12.15 -9.20
CA GLU A 262 6.76 -11.75 -9.59
C GLU A 262 7.54 -11.07 -8.47
N SER A 263 6.85 -10.37 -7.56
CA SER A 263 7.48 -9.70 -6.42
C SER A 263 6.75 -9.99 -5.11
N ILE A 264 7.50 -10.38 -4.09
CA ILE A 264 7.00 -10.50 -2.72
C ILE A 264 7.67 -9.46 -1.82
N SER A 265 6.90 -8.87 -0.91
CA SER A 265 7.40 -8.05 0.18
C SER A 265 6.74 -8.51 1.47
N PHE A 266 7.51 -8.73 2.53
CA PHE A 266 6.90 -8.96 3.83
C PHE A 266 7.64 -8.25 4.95
N GLU A 267 6.83 -7.77 5.90
CA GLU A 267 7.27 -7.16 7.14
C GLU A 267 6.95 -8.11 8.28
N VAL A 268 7.95 -8.39 9.12
CA VAL A 268 7.91 -9.42 10.15
C VAL A 268 8.64 -8.95 11.39
N SER A 269 8.09 -9.15 12.58
CA SER A 269 8.79 -8.81 13.82
C SER A 269 9.49 -10.04 14.42
N GLU A 270 8.84 -11.19 14.38
CA GLU A 270 9.24 -12.44 15.04
C GLU A 270 9.04 -13.67 14.15
N LEU A 271 9.78 -14.73 14.44
CA LEU A 271 9.46 -16.08 13.99
C LEU A 271 8.79 -16.88 15.10
N ASP A 272 8.01 -17.86 14.69
CA ASP A 272 7.51 -18.90 15.58
C ASP A 272 8.65 -19.75 16.16
N ALA A 273 8.52 -20.21 17.41
CA ALA A 273 9.59 -20.86 18.17
C ALA A 273 10.07 -22.20 17.56
N GLY A 274 9.29 -22.79 16.64
CA GLY A 274 9.67 -24.00 15.88
C GLY A 274 10.20 -23.72 14.46
N ALA A 275 10.27 -22.46 14.03
CA ALA A 275 10.55 -22.10 12.64
C ALA A 275 12.01 -21.73 12.36
N GLU A 276 12.84 -21.59 13.40
CA GLU A 276 14.21 -21.10 13.26
C GLU A 276 15.07 -21.99 12.36
N GLY A 277 14.83 -23.30 12.36
CA GLY A 277 15.56 -24.29 11.55
C GLY A 277 15.16 -24.37 10.07
N ASP A 278 13.98 -23.85 9.69
CA ASP A 278 13.41 -24.05 8.35
C ASP A 278 13.22 -22.75 7.56
N ILE A 279 13.53 -21.59 8.16
CA ILE A 279 13.26 -20.31 7.50
C ILE A 279 13.99 -20.17 6.16
N TYR A 280 15.23 -20.65 6.06
CA TYR A 280 15.98 -20.58 4.79
C TYR A 280 15.33 -21.46 3.72
N ILE A 281 14.66 -22.56 4.08
CA ILE A 281 13.89 -23.39 3.14
C ILE A 281 12.75 -22.55 2.56
N THR A 282 11.98 -21.85 3.40
CA THR A 282 10.93 -20.96 2.90
C THR A 282 11.50 -19.82 2.04
N LEU A 283 12.63 -19.21 2.43
CA LEU A 283 13.28 -18.17 1.63
C LEU A 283 13.71 -18.70 0.26
N PHE A 284 14.22 -19.94 0.19
CA PHE A 284 14.56 -20.62 -1.05
C PHE A 284 13.32 -20.85 -1.91
N GLU A 285 12.22 -21.35 -1.34
CA GLU A 285 10.96 -21.53 -2.07
C GLU A 285 10.42 -20.20 -2.61
N PHE A 286 10.43 -19.13 -1.81
CA PHE A 286 10.05 -17.79 -2.28
C PHE A 286 10.96 -17.30 -3.42
N SER A 287 12.27 -17.54 -3.33
CA SER A 287 13.24 -17.14 -4.37
C SER A 287 13.17 -18.00 -5.64
N THR A 288 12.57 -19.19 -5.58
CA THR A 288 12.22 -19.98 -6.77
C THR A 288 11.01 -19.41 -7.50
N LEU A 289 10.06 -18.82 -6.76
CA LEU A 289 8.79 -18.33 -7.32
C LEU A 289 8.88 -16.87 -7.81
N ALA A 290 9.57 -16.00 -7.08
CA ALA A 290 9.62 -14.56 -7.35
C ALA A 290 10.96 -14.08 -7.94
N LYS A 291 10.89 -13.04 -8.80
CA LYS A 291 12.05 -12.31 -9.33
C LYS A 291 12.53 -11.21 -8.38
N SER A 292 11.65 -10.74 -7.49
CA SER A 292 11.94 -9.66 -6.55
C SER A 292 11.42 -10.00 -5.15
N MET A 293 12.25 -9.77 -4.14
CA MET A 293 11.93 -10.01 -2.74
C MET A 293 12.35 -8.83 -1.88
N LYS A 294 11.46 -8.42 -0.98
CA LYS A 294 11.74 -7.46 0.08
C LYS A 294 11.39 -8.04 1.44
N ILE A 295 12.35 -8.03 2.34
CA ILE A 295 12.21 -8.48 3.72
C ILE A 295 12.43 -7.27 4.61
N HIS A 296 11.45 -6.96 5.47
CA HIS A 296 11.59 -5.95 6.50
C HIS A 296 11.41 -6.62 7.86
N GLN A 297 12.51 -6.86 8.57
CA GLN A 297 12.45 -7.41 9.92
C GLN A 297 12.50 -6.27 10.94
N LEU A 298 11.38 -6.07 11.64
CA LEU A 298 11.21 -5.00 12.62
C LEU A 298 11.83 -5.38 13.96
N THR A 299 12.32 -4.38 14.70
CA THR A 299 12.60 -4.56 16.13
C THR A 299 11.30 -4.80 16.89
N VAL A 300 11.25 -5.90 17.63
CA VAL A 300 10.17 -6.11 18.58
C VAL A 300 10.40 -5.19 19.77
N ASN A 301 9.43 -4.33 20.06
CA ASN A 301 9.47 -3.45 21.22
C ASN A 301 9.26 -4.27 22.50
N CYS A 302 10.28 -5.01 22.92
CA CYS A 302 10.23 -5.85 24.11
C CYS A 302 10.74 -5.04 25.29
N ALA A 303 9.83 -4.58 26.14
CA ALA A 303 10.18 -4.18 27.50
C ALA A 303 10.72 -5.36 28.35
N SER A 304 10.73 -6.59 27.82
CA SER A 304 11.22 -7.78 28.50
C SER A 304 12.72 -7.99 28.27
N PRO A 305 13.57 -7.92 29.33
CA PRO A 305 15.01 -8.14 29.25
C PRO A 305 15.42 -9.60 28.94
N LEU A 306 14.47 -10.54 28.88
CA LEU A 306 14.75 -11.96 28.65
C LEU A 306 14.86 -12.35 27.15
N SER A 307 14.76 -11.41 26.22
CA SER A 307 14.72 -11.73 24.79
C SER A 307 16.10 -11.73 24.11
N THR A 308 17.09 -12.41 24.67
CA THR A 308 18.44 -12.55 24.09
C THR A 308 18.44 -13.16 22.67
N TYR A 309 17.41 -13.93 22.33
CA TYR A 309 17.17 -14.49 20.99
C TYR A 309 16.86 -13.44 19.90
N LYS A 310 16.56 -12.19 20.27
CA LYS A 310 16.10 -11.13 19.34
C LYS A 310 17.23 -10.27 18.77
N LYS A 311 18.44 -10.81 18.58
CA LYS A 311 19.56 -10.09 17.96
C LYS A 311 19.86 -10.53 16.52
N TYR A 312 19.25 -11.63 16.08
CA TYR A 312 19.57 -12.27 14.81
C TYR A 312 18.41 -12.20 13.83
N MET A 313 18.74 -12.17 12.54
CA MET A 313 17.75 -12.20 11.48
C MET A 313 16.94 -13.49 11.60
N PHE A 314 15.61 -13.37 11.69
CA PHE A 314 14.72 -14.50 11.90
C PHE A 314 15.06 -15.41 13.09
N GLY A 315 15.75 -14.91 14.12
CA GLY A 315 16.19 -15.73 15.26
C GLY A 315 17.33 -16.70 14.95
N LEU A 316 17.80 -16.78 13.70
CA LEU A 316 18.81 -17.75 13.28
C LEU A 316 20.20 -17.38 13.81
N VAL A 317 20.60 -18.01 14.90
CA VAL A 317 21.93 -17.88 15.50
C VAL A 317 22.98 -18.52 14.58
N ASN A 318 24.07 -17.81 14.30
CA ASN A 318 25.17 -18.28 13.45
C ASN A 318 24.76 -18.68 12.01
N GLY A 319 23.62 -18.19 11.52
CA GLY A 319 23.18 -18.44 10.16
C GLY A 319 24.22 -18.01 9.13
N ASN A 320 24.54 -18.89 8.17
CA ASN A 320 25.43 -18.57 7.06
C ASN A 320 24.68 -17.73 6.00
N TRP A 321 24.34 -16.49 6.35
CA TRP A 321 23.59 -15.57 5.50
C TRP A 321 24.28 -15.29 4.16
N THR A 322 25.61 -15.38 4.12
CA THR A 322 26.37 -15.31 2.87
C THR A 322 25.97 -16.43 1.92
N TRP A 323 25.91 -17.67 2.40
CA TRP A 323 25.47 -18.82 1.60
C TRP A 323 23.98 -18.73 1.26
N ILE A 324 23.12 -18.46 2.25
CA ILE A 324 21.66 -18.36 2.04
C ILE A 324 21.33 -17.33 0.96
N ILE A 325 21.88 -16.11 1.04
CA ILE A 325 21.60 -15.06 0.05
C ILE A 325 22.14 -15.45 -1.33
N SER A 326 23.34 -16.04 -1.40
CA SER A 326 23.91 -16.50 -2.67
C SER A 326 23.02 -17.58 -3.32
N GLU A 327 22.51 -18.50 -2.51
CA GLU A 327 21.60 -19.57 -2.95
C GLU A 327 20.21 -19.05 -3.35
N MET A 328 19.72 -17.98 -2.72
CA MET A 328 18.50 -17.32 -3.20
C MET A 328 18.69 -16.72 -4.60
N PHE A 329 19.84 -16.10 -4.87
CA PHE A 329 20.15 -15.53 -6.18
C PHE A 329 20.53 -16.56 -7.25
N SER A 330 20.88 -17.79 -6.88
CA SER A 330 21.08 -18.87 -7.87
C SER A 330 19.75 -19.27 -8.55
N ARG A 331 18.61 -18.97 -7.90
CA ARG A 331 17.23 -19.31 -8.33
C ARG A 331 16.60 -18.22 -9.23
N LYS A 332 15.28 -17.98 -9.16
CA LYS A 332 14.60 -16.99 -10.02
C LYS A 332 14.80 -15.54 -9.57
N LEU A 333 15.33 -15.34 -8.37
CA LEU A 333 15.48 -14.03 -7.75
C LEU A 333 16.57 -13.20 -8.43
N ASP A 334 16.23 -11.98 -8.84
CA ASP A 334 17.18 -10.99 -9.34
C ASP A 334 17.29 -9.76 -8.43
N LYS A 335 16.28 -9.52 -7.59
CA LYS A 335 16.20 -8.36 -6.71
C LYS A 335 15.94 -8.80 -5.28
N LEU A 336 16.82 -8.43 -4.36
CA LEU A 336 16.65 -8.68 -2.93
C LEU A 336 16.93 -7.42 -2.13
N GLU A 337 15.94 -7.00 -1.34
CA GLU A 337 16.11 -6.00 -0.28
C GLU A 337 15.90 -6.66 1.09
N ILE A 338 16.88 -6.55 1.98
CA ILE A 338 16.73 -6.92 3.38
C ILE A 338 16.95 -5.66 4.23
N VAL A 339 15.88 -5.22 4.88
CA VAL A 339 15.94 -4.22 5.93
C VAL A 339 15.76 -4.97 7.23
N ASN A 340 16.82 -5.11 7.99
CA ASN A 340 16.77 -5.74 9.29
C ASN A 340 17.16 -4.71 10.34
N ASP A 341 16.24 -4.46 11.27
CA ASP A 341 16.51 -3.60 12.41
C ASP A 341 17.43 -4.27 13.44
N HIS A 342 17.60 -5.60 13.33
CA HIS A 342 18.55 -6.37 14.12
C HIS A 342 19.91 -6.38 13.43
N GLY A 343 20.92 -5.83 14.12
CA GLY A 343 22.22 -5.59 13.51
C GLY A 343 23.03 -6.84 13.12
N ASN A 344 22.91 -7.94 13.87
CA ASN A 344 24.02 -8.90 13.97
C ASN A 344 23.94 -10.12 13.05
N TYR A 345 23.14 -10.10 11.98
CA TYR A 345 23.01 -11.27 11.10
C TYR A 345 24.09 -11.35 10.02
N LEU A 346 24.63 -10.21 9.56
CA LEU A 346 25.69 -10.16 8.57
C LEU A 346 26.89 -9.41 9.13
N THR A 347 27.92 -10.15 9.57
CA THR A 347 29.19 -9.56 10.01
C THR A 347 29.90 -8.89 8.84
N SER A 348 30.80 -7.94 9.12
CA SER A 348 31.64 -7.30 8.08
C SER A 348 32.39 -8.32 7.21
N LYS A 349 32.94 -9.38 7.84
CA LYS A 349 33.60 -10.49 7.12
C LYS A 349 32.62 -11.18 6.16
N ASN A 350 31.41 -11.49 6.62
CA ASN A 350 30.38 -12.12 5.78
C ASN A 350 29.89 -11.18 4.67
N GLY A 351 29.79 -9.87 4.93
CA GLY A 351 29.48 -8.87 3.91
C GLY A 351 30.51 -8.83 2.78
N TYR A 352 31.82 -8.86 3.11
CA TYR A 352 32.88 -8.94 2.10
C TYR A 352 32.84 -10.24 1.31
N LEU A 353 32.61 -11.38 1.97
CA LEU A 353 32.46 -12.67 1.30
C LEU A 353 31.25 -12.69 0.36
N LEU A 354 30.11 -12.15 0.81
CA LEU A 354 28.90 -12.05 0.02
C LEU A 354 29.11 -11.17 -1.22
N ARG A 355 29.74 -10.00 -1.05
CA ARG A 355 30.15 -9.14 -2.18
C ARG A 355 30.99 -9.90 -3.19
N ASN A 356 31.96 -10.67 -2.74
CA ASN A 356 32.84 -11.43 -3.60
C ASN A 356 32.14 -12.61 -4.30
N LYS A 357 31.08 -13.17 -3.72
CA LYS A 357 30.27 -14.23 -4.35
C LYS A 357 29.28 -13.67 -5.36
N LEU A 358 28.53 -12.64 -5.00
CA LEU A 358 27.45 -12.11 -5.85
C LEU A 358 27.94 -11.59 -7.21
N ARG A 359 29.19 -11.12 -7.31
CA ARG A 359 29.78 -10.66 -8.57
C ARG A 359 29.99 -11.76 -9.62
N PHE A 360 30.02 -13.03 -9.20
CA PHE A 360 30.20 -14.19 -10.08
C PHE A 360 28.88 -14.84 -10.46
N ILE A 361 27.75 -14.34 -9.95
CA ILE A 361 26.44 -14.77 -10.41
C ILE A 361 26.19 -14.11 -11.76
N ASP A 362 25.99 -14.93 -12.78
CA ASP A 362 25.73 -14.51 -14.16
C ASP A 362 24.30 -13.98 -14.33
N LYS A 363 23.96 -12.92 -13.59
CA LYS A 363 22.65 -12.26 -13.59
C LYS A 363 22.81 -10.77 -13.39
N ASN A 364 21.88 -10.00 -13.92
CA ASN A 364 21.80 -8.57 -13.63
C ASN A 364 21.19 -8.37 -12.24
N LEU A 365 21.97 -8.45 -11.16
CA LEU A 365 21.42 -8.42 -9.80
C LEU A 365 21.18 -7.00 -9.26
N TRP A 366 20.20 -6.89 -8.36
CA TRP A 366 20.03 -5.75 -7.45
C TRP A 366 19.91 -6.28 -6.03
N PHE A 367 20.85 -5.90 -5.17
CA PHE A 367 20.92 -6.33 -3.79
C PHE A 367 21.10 -5.13 -2.87
N ARG A 368 20.32 -5.07 -1.79
CA ARG A 368 20.47 -4.06 -0.75
C ARG A 368 20.20 -4.69 0.60
N THR A 369 21.07 -4.43 1.57
CA THR A 369 20.97 -5.03 2.89
C THR A 369 21.45 -4.07 3.98
N THR A 370 20.75 -4.01 5.10
CA THR A 370 21.32 -3.43 6.34
C THR A 370 22.26 -4.45 6.98
N PHE A 371 23.30 -3.99 7.67
CA PHE A 371 24.17 -4.87 8.47
C PHE A 371 24.86 -4.08 9.58
N TYR A 372 25.31 -4.75 10.63
CA TYR A 372 26.02 -4.12 11.75
C TYR A 372 27.52 -4.32 11.62
N ASN A 373 28.24 -3.25 11.92
CA ASN A 373 29.66 -3.34 12.25
C ASN A 373 29.82 -2.95 13.71
N GLN A 374 30.68 -3.67 14.43
CA GLN A 374 31.22 -3.23 15.71
C GLN A 374 31.75 -1.78 15.58
N PRO A 375 31.71 -0.98 16.66
CA PRO A 375 32.12 0.41 16.66
C PRO A 375 33.65 0.48 16.49
N LEU A 376 34.12 0.31 15.27
CA LEU A 376 35.48 0.66 14.90
C LEU A 376 35.44 2.09 14.37
N ILE A 377 36.25 2.91 15.02
CA ILE A 377 36.48 4.36 14.95
C ILE A 377 36.77 4.92 13.54
N TRP A 378 36.47 4.18 12.47
CA TRP A 378 36.78 4.52 11.09
C TRP A 378 35.56 5.01 10.30
N VAL A 379 35.48 6.35 10.26
CA VAL A 379 35.16 7.27 9.16
C VAL A 379 33.81 7.10 8.43
N LEU A 380 33.03 8.17 8.52
CA LEU A 380 31.78 8.54 7.83
C LEU A 380 31.84 8.55 6.28
N SER A 381 32.84 7.91 5.67
CA SER A 381 33.01 7.92 4.22
C SER A 381 32.01 6.99 3.58
N HIS A 382 31.04 7.55 2.84
CA HIS A 382 30.26 6.80 1.87
C HIS A 382 31.24 6.28 0.82
N ARG A 383 31.42 4.96 0.74
CA ARG A 383 32.29 4.33 -0.26
C ARG A 383 31.42 3.85 -1.40
N GLN A 384 31.68 4.37 -2.58
CA GLN A 384 31.13 3.84 -3.82
C GLN A 384 32.28 3.50 -4.75
N PHE A 385 32.28 2.30 -5.30
CA PHE A 385 33.24 1.90 -6.33
C PHE A 385 32.56 0.97 -7.32
N LYS A 386 33.07 0.98 -8.56
CA LYS A 386 32.66 0.06 -9.61
C LYS A 386 33.51 -1.22 -9.50
N LEU A 387 32.86 -2.37 -9.58
CA LEU A 387 33.50 -3.68 -9.63
C LEU A 387 32.88 -4.47 -10.77
N ASN A 388 33.60 -4.65 -11.87
CA ASN A 388 33.08 -5.20 -13.12
C ASN A 388 31.82 -4.42 -13.58
N ASN A 389 30.71 -5.12 -13.81
CA ASN A 389 29.43 -4.55 -14.19
C ASN A 389 28.54 -4.20 -12.98
N TYR A 390 29.12 -4.08 -11.79
CA TYR A 390 28.39 -3.76 -10.57
C TYR A 390 28.89 -2.46 -9.94
N ILE A 391 27.97 -1.71 -9.35
CA ILE A 391 28.27 -0.64 -8.42
C ILE A 391 28.02 -1.16 -7.01
N VAL A 392 29.06 -1.09 -6.19
CA VAL A 392 28.98 -1.40 -4.77
C VAL A 392 28.97 -0.11 -3.99
N ARG A 393 28.00 0.03 -3.08
CA ARG A 393 27.86 1.16 -2.18
C ARG A 393 27.86 0.67 -0.74
N GLU A 394 28.71 1.27 0.06
CA GLU A 394 28.75 1.12 1.50
C GLU A 394 28.49 2.50 2.12
N GLY A 395 27.48 2.61 2.97
CA GLY A 395 27.08 3.88 3.55
C GLY A 395 26.22 3.72 4.79
N MET A 396 25.63 4.81 5.24
CA MET A 396 24.73 4.83 6.39
C MET A 396 23.30 5.16 5.94
N THR A 397 22.30 4.50 6.52
CA THR A 397 20.89 4.88 6.38
C THR A 397 20.24 4.70 7.75
N ASN A 398 19.62 5.74 8.29
CA ASN A 398 18.95 5.72 9.61
C ASN A 398 19.85 5.19 10.74
N GLY A 399 21.13 5.53 10.73
CA GLY A 399 22.09 5.08 11.74
C GLY A 399 22.59 3.62 11.57
N GLN A 400 22.15 2.91 10.53
CA GLN A 400 22.61 1.56 10.21
C GLN A 400 23.52 1.57 8.99
N ARG A 401 24.53 0.67 8.96
CA ARG A 401 25.33 0.48 7.75
C ARG A 401 24.51 -0.27 6.71
N VAL A 402 24.69 0.13 5.45
CA VAL A 402 24.02 -0.46 4.30
C VAL A 402 25.07 -0.91 3.30
N LEU A 403 24.92 -2.14 2.82
CA LEU A 403 25.62 -2.67 1.66
C LEU A 403 24.62 -2.76 0.51
N ALA A 404 24.92 -2.09 -0.59
CA ALA A 404 24.15 -2.21 -1.82
C ALA A 404 25.07 -2.63 -2.96
N ILE A 405 24.63 -3.63 -3.73
CA ILE A 405 25.32 -4.15 -4.91
C ILE A 405 24.31 -4.12 -6.05
N GLN A 406 24.58 -3.33 -7.07
CA GLN A 406 23.64 -3.09 -8.16
C GLN A 406 24.34 -3.25 -9.50
N HIS A 407 23.81 -4.10 -10.37
CA HIS A 407 24.28 -4.20 -11.74
C HIS A 407 24.04 -2.88 -12.48
N VAL A 408 24.99 -2.48 -13.34
CA VAL A 408 24.95 -1.19 -14.06
C VAL A 408 23.70 -1.02 -14.92
N SER A 409 23.18 -2.12 -15.52
CA SER A 409 21.94 -2.10 -16.31
C SER A 409 20.68 -1.84 -15.47
N ARG A 410 20.76 -2.00 -14.14
CA ARG A 410 19.63 -1.77 -13.21
C ARG A 410 19.67 -0.38 -12.58
N MET A 411 20.61 0.46 -12.97
CA MET A 411 20.66 1.83 -12.47
C MET A 411 19.63 2.67 -13.21
N SER A 412 18.75 3.33 -12.48
CA SER A 412 17.85 4.30 -13.10
C SER A 412 18.69 5.45 -13.71
N SER A 413 18.20 6.06 -14.79
CA SER A 413 18.82 7.25 -15.39
C SER A 413 18.96 8.39 -14.37
N ILE A 414 18.07 8.45 -13.38
CA ILE A 414 18.12 9.41 -12.27
C ILE A 414 19.28 9.09 -11.32
N ASP A 415 19.50 7.82 -10.97
CA ASP A 415 20.69 7.40 -10.21
C ASP A 415 21.99 7.58 -11.01
N ALA A 416 21.90 7.65 -12.35
CA ALA A 416 23.00 8.04 -13.22
C ALA A 416 23.27 9.54 -13.20
N MET A 417 22.24 10.37 -13.13
CA MET A 417 22.38 11.83 -13.08
C MET A 417 22.89 12.32 -11.71
N THR A 418 22.45 11.75 -10.59
CA THR A 418 23.01 12.09 -9.27
C THR A 418 24.51 11.77 -9.18
N ARG A 419 25.03 10.89 -10.03
CA ARG A 419 26.49 10.63 -10.18
C ARG A 419 27.24 11.72 -10.94
N ALA A 420 26.62 12.38 -11.91
CA ALA A 420 27.28 13.43 -12.69
C ALA A 420 27.51 14.69 -11.86
N VAL A 421 26.56 15.04 -10.99
CA VAL A 421 26.63 16.25 -10.15
C VAL A 421 27.55 16.04 -8.93
N GLY A 422 27.67 14.83 -8.40
CA GLY A 422 28.56 14.53 -7.26
C GLY A 422 30.03 14.27 -7.62
N ALA A 423 30.34 14.03 -8.89
CA ALA A 423 31.72 13.78 -9.36
C ALA A 423 32.46 15.07 -9.75
N SER A 424 31.77 16.19 -9.97
CA SER A 424 32.37 17.47 -10.34
C SER A 424 32.99 18.24 -9.17
N ASP A 425 32.68 17.89 -7.93
CA ASP A 425 33.14 18.61 -6.72
C ASP A 425 34.31 17.93 -5.97
N LEU A 426 34.91 16.88 -6.54
CA LEU A 426 36.10 16.21 -5.98
C LEU A 426 37.38 16.42 -6.80
N GLY A 427 37.38 17.39 -7.71
CA GLY A 427 38.52 17.77 -8.54
C GLY A 427 39.05 19.17 -8.22
N ARG A 428 39.46 19.43 -6.96
CA ARG A 428 40.37 20.52 -6.54
C ARG A 428 40.70 20.39 -5.05
N ILE A 429 41.63 19.48 -4.72
CA ILE A 429 42.62 19.64 -3.65
C ILE A 429 43.93 19.09 -4.19
#